data_AF-A0AA50FAU4-F1
#
_entry.id   AF-A0AA50FAU4-F1
#
_cell.length_a   1.000
_cell.length_b   1.000
_cell.length_c   1.000
_cell.angle_alpha   90.00
_cell.angle_beta   90.00
_cell.angle_gamma   90.00
#
_symmetry.space_group_name_H-M   'P 1'
#
loop_
_entity.id
_entity.type
_entity.pdbx_description
1 polymer ?
#
loop_
_entity_poly.entity_id
_entity_poly.type
_entity_poly.pdbx_seq_one_letter_code
_entity_poly.pdbx_strand_id
1 'polypeptide(L)'
;KRSRRRKPSLYWDVPPPGFEHITPLQYKAMQAAGQIPANIVADTPQAAVPVVGSTITRQARRLYVGNIPFGVTEEETMEFFNQQMHLSGLAQAAGNPVLACQINLDKNFAFLEFRSIDETTQAMAFDGINFKGQSLKIRRPHDYQPMPGTENPAI
;
A
#
# COMPACT_ATOMS: atom_id res chain seq x y z
N LYS A 1 -9.00 36.84 -41.37
CA LYS A 1 -9.33 36.16 -40.10
C LYS A 1 -8.07 36.12 -39.23
N ARG A 2 -7.96 36.99 -38.22
CA ARG A 2 -6.72 37.21 -37.45
C ARG A 2 -6.71 36.27 -36.22
N SER A 3 -5.76 35.35 -36.16
CA SER A 3 -5.58 34.39 -35.07
C SER A 3 -5.20 35.11 -33.77
N ARG A 4 -6.00 34.93 -32.70
CA ARG A 4 -5.69 35.46 -31.37
C ARG A 4 -4.61 34.59 -30.73
N ARG A 5 -3.36 35.09 -30.69
CA ARG A 5 -2.31 34.54 -29.82
C ARG A 5 -2.79 34.66 -28.36
N ARG A 6 -3.09 33.54 -27.72
CA ARG A 6 -3.40 33.47 -26.28
C ARG A 6 -2.14 33.88 -25.51
N LYS A 7 -2.26 34.88 -24.62
CA LYS A 7 -1.17 35.30 -23.74
C LYS A 7 -0.76 34.09 -22.88
N PRO A 8 0.54 33.83 -22.65
CA PRO A 8 0.97 32.81 -21.71
C PRO A 8 0.43 33.21 -20.33
N SER A 9 -0.39 32.36 -19.76
CA SER A 9 -0.92 32.53 -18.42
C SER A 9 0.24 32.45 -17.42
N LEU A 10 0.52 33.59 -16.78
CA LEU A 10 1.67 33.85 -15.89
C LEU A 10 1.75 32.90 -14.66
N TYR A 11 0.76 32.04 -14.47
CA TYR A 11 0.59 31.19 -13.31
C TYR A 11 0.44 29.69 -13.67
N TRP A 12 0.42 29.33 -14.95
CA TRP A 12 0.15 27.94 -15.40
C TRP A 12 1.41 27.13 -15.69
N ASP A 13 2.58 27.75 -15.72
CA ASP A 13 3.88 27.12 -16.02
C ASP A 13 4.87 27.24 -14.84
N VAL A 14 4.38 27.37 -13.60
CA VAL A 14 5.24 27.42 -12.41
C VAL A 14 5.28 26.03 -11.76
N PRO A 15 6.43 25.34 -11.76
CA PRO A 15 6.55 24.05 -11.09
C PRO A 15 6.42 24.21 -9.57
N PRO A 16 5.89 23.20 -8.86
CA PRO A 16 5.71 23.27 -7.42
C PRO A 16 7.04 23.34 -6.65
N PRO A 17 7.02 23.86 -5.41
CA PRO A 17 8.22 23.98 -4.56
C PRO A 17 8.98 22.65 -4.45
N GLY A 18 10.30 22.67 -4.67
CA GLY A 18 11.15 21.46 -4.70
C GLY A 18 11.38 20.85 -6.09
N PHE A 19 10.69 21.34 -7.14
CA PHE A 19 10.89 20.93 -8.53
C PHE A 19 11.34 22.10 -9.44
N GLU A 20 11.94 23.13 -8.86
CA GLU A 20 12.35 24.37 -9.54
C GLU A 20 13.39 24.15 -10.66
N HIS A 21 14.07 23.00 -10.66
CA HIS A 21 15.08 22.64 -11.66
C HIS A 21 14.53 21.86 -12.86
N ILE A 22 13.21 21.62 -12.94
CA ILE A 22 12.59 20.79 -13.99
C ILE A 22 11.60 21.62 -14.81
N THR A 23 11.61 21.45 -16.13
CA THR A 23 10.67 22.16 -17.01
C THR A 23 9.23 21.65 -16.81
N PRO A 24 8.19 22.50 -17.02
CA PRO A 24 6.79 22.10 -16.88
C PRO A 24 6.39 20.87 -17.71
N LEU A 25 6.96 20.72 -18.90
CA LEU A 25 6.73 19.57 -19.78
C LEU A 25 7.29 18.27 -19.17
N GLN A 26 8.47 18.35 -18.58
CA GLN A 26 9.16 17.22 -17.98
C GLN A 26 8.51 16.83 -16.65
N TYR A 27 8.04 17.81 -15.86
CA TYR A 27 7.21 17.57 -14.68
C TYR A 27 5.90 16.84 -15.04
N LYS A 28 5.23 17.26 -16.13
CA LYS A 28 4.01 16.59 -16.62
C LYS A 28 4.28 15.15 -17.07
N ALA A 29 5.42 14.91 -17.73
CA ALA A 29 5.84 13.56 -18.09
C ALA A 29 6.14 12.69 -16.87
N MET A 30 6.76 13.26 -15.83
CA MET A 30 7.02 12.55 -14.57
C MET A 30 5.74 12.23 -13.78
N GLN A 31 4.73 13.11 -13.78
CA GLN A 31 3.39 12.78 -13.26
C GLN A 31 2.73 11.65 -14.05
N ALA A 32 2.78 11.69 -15.40
CA ALA A 32 2.23 10.63 -16.24
C ALA A 32 2.95 9.28 -16.07
N ALA A 33 4.25 9.32 -15.76
CA ALA A 33 5.06 8.15 -15.42
C ALA A 33 4.88 7.67 -13.97
N GLY A 34 4.01 8.32 -13.19
CA GLY A 34 3.73 7.98 -11.80
C GLY A 34 4.84 8.36 -10.82
N GLN A 35 5.92 9.02 -11.24
CA GLN A 35 7.07 9.39 -10.41
C GLN A 35 6.84 10.60 -9.49
N ILE A 36 5.67 11.23 -9.53
CA ILE A 36 5.31 12.35 -8.65
C ILE A 36 3.89 12.13 -8.12
N PRO A 37 3.69 12.13 -6.77
CA PRO A 37 2.37 12.02 -6.17
C PRO A 37 1.43 13.13 -6.64
N ALA A 38 0.19 12.79 -6.99
CA ALA A 38 -0.88 13.76 -7.07
C ALA A 38 -1.54 13.91 -5.70
N ASN A 39 -0.89 14.58 -4.73
CA ASN A 39 -1.53 14.87 -3.45
C ASN A 39 -1.63 16.37 -3.16
N ILE A 40 -2.90 16.82 -3.24
CA ILE A 40 -3.60 17.74 -2.33
C ILE A 40 -2.75 18.21 -1.13
N VAL A 41 -2.57 19.53 -1.10
CA VAL A 41 -1.99 20.32 -0.03
C VAL A 41 -2.45 19.87 1.37
N ALA A 42 -1.50 19.45 2.21
CA ALA A 42 -1.64 19.47 3.66
C ALA A 42 -0.30 19.92 4.24
N ASP A 43 -0.34 21.10 4.87
CA ASP A 43 0.75 21.78 5.54
C ASP A 43 1.13 21.02 6.83
N THR A 44 2.14 20.14 6.76
CA THR A 44 2.86 19.64 7.94
C THR A 44 4.31 19.29 7.59
N PRO A 45 5.31 19.73 8.37
CA PRO A 45 6.71 19.36 8.16
C PRO A 45 6.99 18.01 8.82
N GLN A 46 6.69 16.91 8.12
CA GLN A 46 7.21 15.58 8.47
C GLN A 46 7.82 14.94 7.23
N ALA A 47 9.06 14.50 7.40
CA ALA A 47 9.95 13.88 6.41
C ALA A 47 9.19 13.19 5.27
N ALA A 48 9.27 13.80 4.09
CA ALA A 48 8.60 13.35 2.88
C ALA A 48 9.16 12.00 2.43
N VAL A 49 8.46 10.93 2.79
CA VAL A 49 8.56 9.66 2.05
C VAL A 49 7.80 9.84 0.72
N PRO A 50 8.41 9.55 -0.44
CA PRO A 50 7.82 9.85 -1.74
C PRO A 50 6.53 9.04 -1.97
N VAL A 51 5.40 9.74 -2.07
CA VAL A 51 4.04 9.22 -2.35
C VAL A 51 3.86 8.89 -3.85
N VAL A 52 4.89 8.36 -4.51
CA VAL A 52 4.72 7.61 -5.78
C VAL A 52 4.17 6.21 -5.49
N GLY A 53 4.31 5.76 -4.25
CA GLY A 53 3.99 4.42 -3.83
C GLY A 53 2.59 4.18 -3.31
N SER A 54 1.63 5.11 -3.24
CA SER A 54 0.40 4.85 -2.44
C SER A 54 -0.39 3.60 -2.88
N THR A 55 -0.65 3.41 -4.17
CA THR A 55 -1.38 2.24 -4.69
C THR A 55 -0.48 1.00 -4.82
N ILE A 56 0.73 1.17 -5.36
CA ILE A 56 1.74 0.09 -5.53
C ILE A 56 2.16 -0.47 -4.16
N THR A 57 2.44 0.39 -3.18
CA THR A 57 2.72 -0.04 -1.81
C THR A 57 1.49 -0.67 -1.19
N ARG A 58 0.27 -0.21 -1.47
CA ARG A 58 -0.94 -0.86 -0.96
C ARG A 58 -1.08 -2.28 -1.51
N GLN A 59 -0.85 -2.51 -2.80
CA GLN A 59 -0.86 -3.85 -3.38
C GLN A 59 0.22 -4.75 -2.75
N ALA A 60 1.42 -4.21 -2.54
CA ALA A 60 2.52 -4.92 -1.90
C ALA A 60 2.32 -5.17 -0.39
N ARG A 61 1.51 -4.33 0.29
CA ARG A 61 1.17 -4.39 1.71
C ARG A 61 -0.07 -5.24 2.03
N ARG A 62 -0.61 -5.95 1.04
CA ARG A 62 -1.84 -6.74 1.21
C ARG A 62 -1.58 -8.23 1.09
N LEU A 63 -2.35 -9.01 1.86
CA LEU A 63 -2.43 -10.47 1.77
C LEU A 63 -3.87 -10.92 1.55
N TYR A 64 -4.03 -11.94 0.72
CA TYR A 64 -5.26 -12.72 0.64
C TYR A 64 -5.25 -13.80 1.72
N VAL A 65 -6.36 -13.93 2.45
CA VAL A 65 -6.57 -14.95 3.48
C VAL A 65 -7.83 -15.74 3.14
N GLY A 66 -7.66 -16.97 2.67
CA GLY A 66 -8.75 -17.88 2.37
C GLY A 66 -9.06 -18.83 3.51
N ASN A 67 -10.19 -19.54 3.38
CA ASN A 67 -10.66 -20.52 4.36
C ASN A 67 -10.93 -19.90 5.74
N ILE A 68 -11.44 -18.67 5.76
CA ILE A 68 -11.81 -18.03 7.03
C ILE A 68 -13.06 -18.70 7.62
N PRO A 69 -13.17 -18.78 8.96
CA PRO A 69 -14.35 -19.33 9.62
C PRO A 69 -15.61 -18.49 9.34
N PHE A 70 -16.75 -19.16 9.21
CA PHE A 70 -18.03 -18.49 8.95
C PHE A 70 -18.41 -17.54 10.09
N GLY A 71 -18.91 -16.35 9.75
CA GLY A 71 -19.39 -15.36 10.71
C GLY A 71 -18.31 -14.64 11.51
N VAL A 72 -17.04 -14.77 11.12
CA VAL A 72 -15.94 -14.02 11.76
C VAL A 72 -15.97 -12.55 11.36
N THR A 73 -15.63 -11.68 12.32
CA THR A 73 -15.58 -10.23 12.06
C THR A 73 -14.19 -9.78 11.60
N GLU A 74 -14.15 -8.61 10.98
CA GLU A 74 -12.91 -7.96 10.57
C GLU A 74 -12.02 -7.67 11.78
N GLU A 75 -12.60 -7.19 12.88
CA GLU A 75 -11.92 -6.89 14.14
C GLU A 75 -11.27 -8.14 14.75
N GLU A 76 -12.01 -9.26 14.85
CA GLU A 76 -11.46 -10.52 15.38
C GLU A 76 -10.30 -11.05 14.53
N THR A 77 -10.41 -10.93 13.21
CA THR A 77 -9.36 -11.37 12.28
C THR A 77 -8.12 -10.48 12.44
N MET A 78 -8.30 -9.15 12.55
CA MET A 78 -7.21 -8.22 12.78
C MET A 78 -6.51 -8.48 14.11
N GLU A 79 -7.26 -8.62 15.20
CA GLU A 79 -6.72 -8.87 16.53
C GLU A 79 -5.91 -10.17 16.56
N PHE A 80 -6.43 -11.24 15.96
CA PHE A 80 -5.71 -12.51 15.84
C PHE A 80 -4.35 -12.35 15.15
N PHE A 81 -4.31 -11.75 13.95
CA PHE A 81 -3.04 -11.58 13.23
C PHE A 81 -2.08 -10.63 13.94
N ASN A 82 -2.58 -9.54 14.52
CA ASN A 82 -1.77 -8.64 15.33
C ASN A 82 -1.14 -9.37 16.51
N GLN A 83 -1.91 -10.17 17.26
CA GLN A 83 -1.41 -10.94 18.38
C GLN A 83 -0.35 -11.97 17.94
N GLN A 84 -0.62 -12.72 16.86
CA GLN A 84 0.32 -13.72 16.35
C GLN A 84 1.64 -13.09 15.89
N MET A 85 1.60 -11.93 15.22
CA MET A 85 2.82 -11.20 14.83
C MET A 85 3.65 -10.74 16.01
N HIS A 86 3.01 -10.30 17.10
CA HIS A 86 3.72 -9.92 18.32
C HIS A 86 4.33 -11.14 19.02
N LEU A 87 3.58 -12.24 19.15
CA LEU A 87 4.03 -13.46 19.82
C LEU A 87 5.20 -14.14 19.09
N SER A 88 5.22 -14.05 17.76
CA SER A 88 6.29 -14.62 16.92
C SER A 88 7.48 -13.68 16.73
N GLY A 89 7.44 -12.45 17.25
CA GLY A 89 8.49 -11.46 17.07
C GLY A 89 8.60 -10.91 15.64
N LEU A 90 7.53 -11.03 14.83
CA LEU A 90 7.49 -10.56 13.45
C LEU A 90 6.97 -9.11 13.32
N ALA A 91 6.43 -8.53 14.40
CA ALA A 91 6.08 -7.12 14.46
C ALA A 91 7.35 -6.25 14.63
N GLN A 92 7.59 -5.33 13.69
CA GLN A 92 8.88 -4.61 13.61
C GLN A 92 8.91 -3.28 14.38
N ALA A 93 7.75 -2.80 14.81
CA ALA A 93 7.60 -1.54 15.53
C ALA A 93 6.46 -1.64 16.55
N ALA A 94 6.41 -0.69 17.49
CA ALA A 94 5.31 -0.58 18.43
C ALA A 94 3.96 -0.41 17.73
N GLY A 95 2.89 -0.95 18.31
CA GLY A 95 1.53 -0.87 17.76
C GLY A 95 1.22 -1.97 16.74
N ASN A 96 0.01 -1.92 16.20
CA ASN A 96 -0.55 -3.01 15.39
C ASN A 96 0.03 -3.04 13.96
N PRO A 97 0.62 -4.17 13.52
CA PRO A 97 1.09 -4.32 12.14
C PRO A 97 -0.05 -4.36 11.10
N VAL A 98 -1.20 -4.94 11.44
CA VAL A 98 -2.39 -4.98 10.59
C VAL A 98 -3.20 -3.70 10.78
N LEU A 99 -3.41 -2.96 9.69
CA LEU A 99 -4.13 -1.69 9.65
C LEU A 99 -5.60 -1.85 9.28
N ALA A 100 -5.92 -2.81 8.41
CA ALA A 100 -7.29 -3.07 7.98
C ALA A 100 -7.47 -4.53 7.58
N CYS A 101 -8.70 -5.00 7.72
CA CYS A 101 -9.18 -6.27 7.19
C CYS A 101 -10.46 -6.01 6.40
N GLN A 102 -10.58 -6.63 5.23
CA GLN A 102 -11.81 -6.59 4.44
C GLN A 102 -12.28 -8.01 4.19
N ILE A 103 -13.43 -8.37 4.73
CA ILE A 103 -13.97 -9.74 4.62
C ILE A 103 -15.01 -9.84 3.50
N ASN A 104 -14.92 -10.91 2.72
CA ASN A 104 -15.98 -11.38 1.83
C ASN A 104 -16.58 -12.67 2.40
N LEU A 105 -17.74 -12.53 3.05
CA LEU A 105 -18.45 -13.62 3.72
C LEU A 105 -19.01 -14.65 2.73
N ASP A 106 -19.43 -14.24 1.53
CA ASP A 106 -20.02 -15.14 0.54
C ASP A 106 -19.02 -16.18 0.04
N LYS A 107 -17.75 -15.78 -0.04
CA LYS A 107 -16.65 -16.58 -0.59
C LYS A 107 -15.65 -17.04 0.46
N ASN A 108 -15.92 -16.78 1.74
CA ASN A 108 -15.07 -17.14 2.87
C ASN A 108 -13.60 -16.76 2.68
N PHE A 109 -13.33 -15.51 2.31
CA PHE A 109 -11.97 -14.96 2.28
C PHE A 109 -11.90 -13.54 2.81
N ALA A 110 -10.71 -13.10 3.17
CA ALA A 110 -10.40 -11.75 3.60
C ALA A 110 -9.18 -11.18 2.88
N PHE A 111 -9.07 -9.86 2.87
CA PHE A 111 -7.84 -9.15 2.56
C PHE A 111 -7.33 -8.44 3.80
N LEU A 112 -6.10 -8.72 4.19
CA LEU A 112 -5.39 -7.99 5.23
C LEU A 112 -4.53 -6.91 4.59
N GLU A 113 -4.52 -5.72 5.17
CA GLU A 113 -3.60 -4.64 4.83
C GLU A 113 -2.69 -4.36 6.03
N PHE A 114 -1.38 -4.39 5.81
CA PHE A 114 -0.36 -4.15 6.83
C PHE A 114 0.22 -2.75 6.69
N ARG A 115 0.85 -2.24 7.74
CA ARG A 115 1.54 -0.94 7.71
C ARG A 115 2.82 -0.92 6.90
N SER A 116 3.47 -2.09 6.73
CA SER A 116 4.73 -2.20 5.99
C SER A 116 4.77 -3.45 5.09
N ILE A 117 5.57 -3.38 4.03
CA ILE A 117 5.74 -4.48 3.06
C ILE A 117 6.53 -5.63 3.69
N ASP A 118 7.49 -5.31 4.56
CA ASP A 118 8.28 -6.32 5.25
C ASP A 118 7.39 -7.15 6.18
N GLU A 119 6.60 -6.51 7.05
CA GLU A 119 5.63 -7.22 7.91
C GLU A 119 4.61 -8.02 7.10
N THR A 120 4.18 -7.52 5.94
CA THR A 120 3.34 -8.28 4.99
C THR A 120 4.05 -9.55 4.51
N THR A 121 5.35 -9.46 4.25
CA THR A 121 6.17 -10.58 3.79
C THR A 121 6.38 -11.59 4.91
N GLN A 122 6.68 -11.12 6.13
CA GLN A 122 6.81 -11.99 7.30
C GLN A 122 5.50 -12.71 7.64
N ALA A 123 4.35 -12.04 7.51
CA ALA A 123 3.05 -12.62 7.79
C ALA A 123 2.66 -13.78 6.84
N MET A 124 3.35 -13.97 5.71
CA MET A 124 3.22 -15.17 4.87
C MET A 124 3.64 -16.45 5.61
N ALA A 125 4.50 -16.35 6.63
CA ALA A 125 4.91 -17.48 7.46
C ALA A 125 3.75 -18.11 8.25
N PHE A 126 2.60 -17.43 8.36
CA PHE A 126 1.39 -17.97 8.98
C PHE A 126 0.50 -18.76 8.02
N ASP A 127 0.95 -19.08 6.81
CA ASP A 127 0.17 -19.98 5.94
C ASP A 127 -0.08 -21.32 6.64
N GLY A 128 -1.35 -21.72 6.73
CA GLY A 128 -1.78 -22.90 7.47
C GLY A 128 -2.03 -22.68 8.97
N ILE A 129 -1.90 -21.46 9.50
CA ILE A 129 -2.20 -21.18 10.91
C ILE A 129 -3.66 -21.52 11.24
N ASN A 130 -3.86 -22.12 12.41
CA ASN A 130 -5.20 -22.47 12.89
C ASN A 130 -5.90 -21.26 13.52
N PHE A 131 -7.08 -20.94 13.01
CA PHE A 131 -7.94 -19.89 13.52
C PHE A 131 -9.37 -20.42 13.69
N LYS A 132 -9.88 -20.44 14.93
CA LYS A 132 -11.19 -21.00 15.30
C LYS A 132 -11.45 -22.40 14.71
N GLY A 133 -10.43 -23.26 14.70
CA GLY A 133 -10.52 -24.63 14.18
C GLY A 133 -10.45 -24.77 12.65
N GLN A 134 -10.17 -23.69 11.92
CA GLN A 134 -9.90 -23.70 10.47
C GLN A 134 -8.44 -23.34 10.20
N SER A 135 -7.77 -24.09 9.33
CA SER A 135 -6.44 -23.71 8.86
C SER A 135 -6.56 -22.67 7.74
N LEU A 136 -5.99 -21.49 7.96
CA LEU A 136 -6.07 -20.37 7.04
C LEU A 136 -5.13 -20.55 5.84
N LYS A 137 -5.53 -20.05 4.67
CA LYS A 137 -4.70 -20.08 3.46
C LYS A 137 -4.24 -18.67 3.08
N ILE A 138 -2.97 -18.36 3.29
CA ILE A 138 -2.41 -17.02 3.11
C ILE A 138 -1.64 -16.94 1.79
N ARG A 139 -2.02 -16.04 0.89
CA ARG A 139 -1.37 -15.86 -0.41
C ARG A 139 -1.19 -14.37 -0.74
N ARG A 140 -0.28 -14.08 -1.66
CA ARG A 140 -0.21 -12.75 -2.28
C ARG A 140 -1.47 -12.52 -3.13
N PRO A 141 -2.03 -11.29 -3.13
CA PRO A 141 -3.09 -10.91 -4.06
C PRO A 141 -2.66 -11.13 -5.52
N HIS A 142 -3.62 -11.34 -6.42
CA HIS A 142 -3.33 -11.59 -7.84
C HIS A 142 -2.68 -10.40 -8.54
N ASP A 143 -2.95 -9.19 -8.06
CA ASP A 143 -2.40 -7.91 -8.52
C ASP A 143 -1.14 -7.48 -7.74
N TYR A 144 -0.49 -8.40 -7.03
CA TYR A 144 0.75 -8.11 -6.32
C TYR A 144 1.84 -7.65 -7.29
N GLN A 145 2.33 -6.43 -7.07
CA GLN A 145 3.50 -5.90 -7.75
C GLN A 145 4.65 -5.78 -6.73
N PRO A 146 5.76 -6.54 -6.89
CA PRO A 146 6.92 -6.35 -6.04
C PRO A 146 7.48 -4.94 -6.25
N MET A 147 7.97 -4.32 -5.18
CA MET A 147 8.61 -3.02 -5.29
C MET A 147 9.88 -3.14 -6.15
N PRO A 148 10.07 -2.28 -7.16
CA PRO A 148 11.28 -2.29 -7.96
C PRO A 148 12.49 -2.01 -7.06
N GLY A 149 13.40 -2.98 -6.96
CA GLY A 149 14.61 -2.90 -6.13
C GLY A 149 14.57 -3.70 -4.82
N THR A 150 13.45 -4.34 -4.47
CA THR A 150 13.39 -5.31 -3.36
C THR A 150 13.34 -6.72 -3.96
N GLU A 151 14.47 -7.20 -4.48
CA GLU A 151 14.61 -8.59 -4.89
C GLU A 151 14.46 -9.49 -3.66
N ASN A 152 13.40 -10.27 -3.63
CA ASN A 152 13.23 -11.34 -2.65
C ASN A 152 13.98 -12.57 -3.19
N PRO A 153 15.00 -13.12 -2.49
CA PRO A 153 15.64 -14.35 -2.92
C PRO A 153 14.62 -15.48 -2.80
N ALA A 154 14.20 -16.02 -3.93
CA ALA A 154 13.40 -17.23 -3.97
C ALA A 154 14.21 -18.38 -3.35
N ILE A 155 13.66 -19.02 -2.32
CA ILE A 155 13.92 -20.43 -2.00
C ILE A 155 12.59 -21.16 -2.08
#